data_AF-A0A6A3V7Y8-F1
#
_entry.id   AF-A0A6A3V7Y8-F1
#
_cell.length_a   1.000
_cell.length_b   1.000
_cell.length_c   1.000
_cell.angle_alpha   90.00
_cell.angle_beta   90.00
_cell.angle_gamma   90.00
#
_symmetry.space_group_name_H-M   'P 1'
#
loop_
_entity.id
_entity.type
_entity.pdbx_description
1 polymer ?
#
loop_
_entity_poly.entity_id
_entity_poly.type
_entity_poly.pdbx_seq_one_letter_code
_entity_poly.pdbx_strand_id
1 'polypeptide(L)'
;MVVGTLPGTIYPFLFNYLNMEGTQVMSATVLLNMPWSFKVFFGMLTDCVPIWGYRRRPFMVLGWTLCFTMLVAMTCMDAGAPYYPDDKYATMDPHDLTPEMIATFNESAHHVGGKFVFMMMIAAIGYVAADVATDAMMVEVAQREPEATRGYTQTTIYMVRTAFIMVSNILTGFAFNGKEYGGDFNFSLSFPQLMLVLSIYCFPVIPISWYFIQEDVHPGIIFRDYLAELWHLVQMRPMYQVIAYKFLAGIFENFSVTCFDPMQAYWAKVTPLNEKMMTIVGNGVFAITLYFTGKYGLQWNWRKMHAVTIVSVVVMEFIVTMLTTWDIARNQWFWLGVPVAEALPNGIAFVIATFVMVELAGEGNEGAVYGMVGSPLRRDQHRHCR
;
A
#
# COMPACT_ATOMS: atom_id res chain seq x y z
N MET A 1 -2.99 4.81 -7.92
CA MET A 1 -2.01 5.87 -8.18
C MET A 1 -1.44 6.38 -6.87
N VAL A 2 -2.05 7.38 -6.21
CA VAL A 2 -1.48 8.03 -4.99
C VAL A 2 -0.97 7.04 -3.93
N VAL A 3 -1.76 6.01 -3.59
CA VAL A 3 -1.40 4.97 -2.61
C VAL A 3 -0.09 4.24 -2.95
N GLY A 4 0.19 3.99 -4.23
CA GLY A 4 1.45 3.35 -4.64
C GLY A 4 2.58 4.37 -4.82
N THR A 5 2.25 5.60 -5.24
CA THR A 5 3.25 6.57 -5.68
C THR A 5 3.93 7.24 -4.48
N LEU A 6 3.16 7.68 -3.47
CA LEU A 6 3.73 8.36 -2.31
C LEU A 6 4.75 7.46 -1.57
N PRO A 7 4.43 6.21 -1.19
CA PRO A 7 5.42 5.34 -0.58
C PRO A 7 6.58 4.98 -1.53
N GLY A 8 6.29 4.83 -2.83
CA GLY A 8 7.31 4.55 -3.84
C GLY A 8 8.36 5.64 -4.01
N THR A 9 8.08 6.87 -3.57
CA THR A 9 9.06 7.98 -3.61
C THR A 9 10.01 8.01 -2.40
N ILE A 10 9.71 7.29 -1.31
CA ILE A 10 10.50 7.35 -0.06
C ILE A 10 11.98 7.04 -0.32
N TYR A 11 12.27 5.94 -0.99
CA TYR A 11 13.64 5.52 -1.28
C TYR A 11 14.38 6.50 -2.20
N PRO A 12 13.92 6.74 -3.44
CA PRO A 12 14.68 7.60 -4.33
C PRO A 12 14.74 9.05 -3.83
N PHE A 13 13.65 9.60 -3.29
CA PHE A 13 13.62 11.00 -2.89
C PHE A 13 14.20 11.26 -1.49
N LEU A 14 13.72 10.57 -0.45
CA LEU A 14 14.17 10.86 0.92
C LEU A 14 15.55 10.28 1.20
N PHE A 15 15.82 9.06 0.72
CA PHE A 15 17.10 8.41 0.96
C PHE A 15 18.15 8.83 -0.06
N ASN A 16 17.95 8.65 -1.38
CA ASN A 16 19.04 8.95 -2.34
C ASN A 16 19.22 10.46 -2.59
N TYR A 17 18.13 11.20 -2.86
CA TYR A 17 18.22 12.61 -3.26
C TYR A 17 18.52 13.55 -2.09
N LEU A 18 17.79 13.40 -0.97
CA LEU A 18 18.00 14.21 0.24
C LEU A 18 19.01 13.61 1.22
N ASN A 19 19.54 12.41 0.94
CA ASN A 19 20.53 11.71 1.78
C ASN A 19 20.09 11.56 3.25
N MET A 20 18.79 11.49 3.54
CA MET A 20 18.30 11.42 4.93
C MET A 20 18.81 10.18 5.65
N GLU A 21 19.06 10.30 6.96
CA GLU A 21 19.50 9.18 7.78
C GLU A 21 18.51 8.02 7.69
N GLY A 22 19.01 6.78 7.63
CA GLY A 22 18.15 5.58 7.50
C GLY A 22 17.06 5.50 8.57
N THR A 23 17.34 5.96 9.80
CA THR A 23 16.35 6.03 10.89
C THR A 23 15.20 7.00 10.57
N GLN A 24 15.48 8.14 9.93
CA GLN A 24 14.49 9.12 9.51
C GLN A 24 13.65 8.60 8.34
N VAL A 25 14.28 7.93 7.36
CA VAL A 25 13.58 7.32 6.23
C VAL A 25 12.64 6.21 6.70
N MET A 26 13.09 5.36 7.62
CA MET A 26 12.22 4.34 8.24
C MET A 26 11.04 4.99 8.97
N SER A 27 11.29 6.09 9.70
CA SER A 27 10.24 6.83 10.39
C SER A 27 9.23 7.42 9.41
N ALA A 28 9.67 7.94 8.26
CA ALA A 28 8.79 8.43 7.19
C ALA A 28 7.88 7.32 6.63
N THR A 29 8.42 6.12 6.39
CA THR A 29 7.63 4.95 5.97
C THR A 29 6.56 4.58 6.99
N VAL A 30 6.89 4.62 8.29
CA VAL A 30 5.92 4.34 9.35
C VAL A 30 4.85 5.42 9.41
N LEU A 31 5.21 6.70 9.31
CA LEU A 31 4.27 7.82 9.33
C LEU A 31 3.29 7.77 8.14
N LEU A 32 3.75 7.41 6.95
CA LEU A 32 2.89 7.26 5.78
C LEU A 32 1.94 6.06 5.88
N ASN A 33 2.34 5.03 6.60
CA ASN A 33 1.49 3.86 6.84
C ASN A 33 0.59 4.00 8.09
N MET A 34 0.88 4.96 8.96
CA MET A 34 0.12 5.20 10.19
C MET A 34 -1.38 5.41 9.95
N PRO A 35 -1.85 6.19 8.95
CA PRO A 35 -3.28 6.39 8.71
C PRO A 35 -4.08 5.10 8.50
N TRP A 36 -3.48 4.05 7.93
CA TRP A 36 -4.13 2.75 7.76
C TRP A 36 -4.52 2.10 9.10
N SER A 37 -3.78 2.39 10.18
CA SER A 37 -4.09 1.87 11.51
C SER A 37 -5.34 2.52 12.11
N PHE A 38 -5.76 3.67 11.58
CA PHE A 38 -6.94 4.41 12.03
C PHE A 38 -8.20 4.12 11.19
N LYS A 39 -8.15 3.14 10.28
CA LYS A 39 -9.30 2.80 9.41
C LYS A 39 -10.58 2.55 10.20
N VAL A 40 -10.51 1.86 11.34
CA VAL A 40 -11.69 1.63 12.22
C VAL A 40 -12.35 2.93 12.63
N PHE A 41 -11.56 3.92 13.04
CA PHE A 41 -12.08 5.21 13.50
C PHE A 41 -12.69 6.02 12.36
N PHE A 42 -12.06 6.02 11.19
CA PHE A 42 -12.67 6.60 9.99
C PHE A 42 -13.98 5.88 9.63
N GLY A 43 -14.00 4.55 9.75
CA GLY A 43 -15.19 3.73 9.52
C GLY A 43 -16.34 4.14 10.43
N MET A 44 -16.11 4.16 11.74
CA MET A 44 -17.09 4.60 12.75
C MET A 44 -17.57 6.03 12.49
N LEU A 45 -16.67 6.95 12.12
CA LEU A 45 -17.03 8.33 11.82
C LEU A 45 -17.99 8.41 10.64
N THR A 46 -17.69 7.68 9.55
CA THR A 46 -18.56 7.63 8.37
C THR A 46 -19.87 6.90 8.61
N ASP A 47 -19.89 5.88 9.47
CA ASP A 47 -21.11 5.14 9.84
C ASP A 47 -22.07 6.03 10.65
N CYS A 48 -21.55 6.84 11.58
CA CYS A 48 -22.36 7.52 12.59
C CYS A 48 -22.77 8.94 12.23
N VAL A 49 -21.95 9.69 11.47
CA VAL A 49 -22.10 11.14 11.29
C VAL A 49 -22.48 11.46 9.83
N PRO A 50 -23.77 11.43 9.45
CA PRO A 50 -24.16 11.84 8.12
C PRO A 50 -23.96 13.35 7.94
N ILE A 51 -23.37 13.74 6.82
CA ILE A 51 -23.20 15.14 6.41
C ILE A 51 -24.23 15.42 5.32
N TRP A 52 -25.10 16.40 5.54
CA TRP A 52 -26.22 16.71 4.62
C TRP A 52 -27.12 15.50 4.29
N GLY A 53 -27.25 14.57 5.23
CA GLY A 53 -28.06 13.35 5.07
C GLY A 53 -27.35 12.18 4.37
N TYR A 54 -26.09 12.33 3.98
CA TYR A 54 -25.29 11.28 3.33
C TYR A 54 -24.16 10.82 4.27
N ARG A 55 -23.95 9.50 4.38
CA ARG A 55 -22.95 8.87 5.28
C ARG A 55 -21.58 8.70 4.65
N ARG A 56 -21.49 8.47 3.33
CA ARG A 56 -20.24 8.07 2.66
C ARG A 56 -19.72 9.13 1.71
N ARG A 57 -20.57 9.61 0.81
CA ARG A 57 -20.22 10.53 -0.29
C ARG A 57 -19.49 11.80 0.19
N PRO A 58 -19.95 12.48 1.26
CA PRO A 58 -19.26 13.69 1.75
C PRO A 58 -17.86 13.38 2.27
N PHE A 59 -17.64 12.26 2.95
CA PHE A 59 -16.31 11.88 3.45
C PHE A 59 -15.35 11.50 2.33
N MET A 60 -15.83 10.88 1.25
CA MET A 60 -15.00 10.66 0.05
C MET A 60 -14.51 11.99 -0.54
N VAL A 61 -15.42 12.96 -0.70
CA VAL A 61 -15.09 14.30 -1.22
C VAL A 61 -14.13 15.04 -0.28
N LEU A 62 -14.37 15.02 1.02
CA LEU A 62 -13.50 15.67 2.01
C LEU A 62 -12.10 15.05 2.03
N GLY A 63 -12.00 13.71 2.03
CA GLY A 63 -10.73 13.00 2.01
C GLY A 63 -9.93 13.25 0.74
N TRP A 64 -10.57 13.19 -0.44
CA TRP A 64 -9.91 13.51 -1.71
C TRP A 64 -9.55 14.98 -1.83
N THR A 65 -10.34 15.89 -1.29
CA THR A 65 -10.02 17.33 -1.25
C THR A 65 -8.80 17.59 -0.37
N LEU A 66 -8.72 16.98 0.82
CA LEU A 66 -7.54 17.07 1.68
C LEU A 66 -6.30 16.52 0.98
N CYS A 67 -6.40 15.35 0.34
CA CYS A 67 -5.32 14.78 -0.44
C CYS A 67 -4.87 15.71 -1.57
N PHE A 68 -5.81 16.20 -2.38
CA PHE A 68 -5.55 17.10 -3.50
C PHE A 68 -4.87 18.40 -3.06
N THR A 69 -5.37 19.05 -2.00
CA THR A 69 -4.76 20.30 -1.50
C THR A 69 -3.33 20.10 -1.02
N MET A 70 -3.03 18.99 -0.34
CA MET A 70 -1.65 18.67 0.05
C MET A 70 -0.75 18.35 -1.14
N LEU A 71 -1.27 17.64 -2.16
CA LEU A 71 -0.52 17.38 -3.40
C LEU A 71 -0.17 18.69 -4.13
N VAL A 72 -1.13 19.60 -4.27
CA VAL A 72 -0.91 20.93 -4.87
C VAL A 72 0.07 21.75 -4.03
N ALA A 73 -0.03 21.72 -2.70
CA ALA A 73 0.93 22.39 -1.82
C ALA A 73 2.36 21.88 -2.07
N MET A 74 2.55 20.56 -2.18
CA MET A 74 3.86 19.97 -2.48
C MET A 74 4.35 20.28 -3.91
N THR A 75 3.44 20.49 -4.87
CA THR A 75 3.81 20.97 -6.21
C THR A 75 4.36 22.40 -6.18
N CYS A 76 3.83 23.25 -5.30
CA CYS A 76 4.28 24.63 -5.15
C CYS A 76 5.53 24.78 -4.27
N MET A 77 5.98 23.69 -3.63
CA MET A 77 7.21 23.68 -2.84
C MET A 77 8.44 23.46 -3.70
N ASP A 78 9.52 24.14 -3.34
CA ASP A 78 10.83 23.85 -3.88
C ASP A 78 11.49 22.72 -3.08
N ALA A 79 11.93 21.68 -3.79
CA ALA A 79 12.66 20.56 -3.18
C ALA A 79 14.13 20.91 -2.92
N GLY A 80 14.64 22.00 -3.50
CA GLY A 80 16.04 22.37 -3.44
C GLY A 80 16.92 21.50 -4.34
N ALA A 81 18.24 21.72 -4.27
CA ALA A 81 19.23 20.89 -4.96
C ALA A 81 19.49 19.57 -4.19
N PRO A 82 19.89 18.49 -4.89
CA PRO A 82 20.26 17.23 -4.24
C PRO A 82 21.41 17.42 -3.23
N TYR A 83 21.54 16.48 -2.30
CA TYR A 83 22.61 16.51 -1.30
C TYR A 83 24.00 16.47 -1.95
N TYR A 84 24.19 15.56 -2.91
CA TYR A 84 25.42 15.44 -3.68
C TYR A 84 25.37 16.34 -4.92
N PRO A 85 26.31 17.28 -5.11
CA PRO A 85 26.38 18.12 -6.31
C PRO A 85 26.75 17.34 -7.59
N ASP A 86 27.54 16.27 -7.43
CA ASP A 86 27.87 15.30 -8.48
C ASP A 86 27.56 13.89 -7.95
N ASP A 87 26.77 13.13 -8.71
CA ASP A 87 26.30 11.79 -8.35
C ASP A 87 27.45 10.80 -8.13
N LYS A 88 28.63 11.07 -8.69
CA LYS A 88 29.83 10.27 -8.45
C LYS A 88 30.21 10.22 -6.97
N TYR A 89 29.94 11.29 -6.21
CA TYR A 89 30.27 11.36 -4.80
C TYR A 89 29.41 10.40 -3.97
N ALA A 90 28.20 10.08 -4.41
CA ALA A 90 27.30 9.15 -3.73
C ALA A 90 27.79 7.69 -3.78
N THR A 91 28.67 7.35 -4.73
CA THR A 91 29.16 5.97 -4.97
C THR A 91 30.65 5.79 -4.70
N MET A 92 31.34 6.87 -4.33
CA MET A 92 32.77 6.87 -4.02
C MET A 92 33.02 6.30 -2.62
N ASP A 93 34.17 5.63 -2.43
CA ASP A 93 34.54 5.15 -1.08
C ASP A 93 34.70 6.37 -0.15
N PRO A 94 34.17 6.31 1.08
CA PRO A 94 34.35 7.38 2.07
C PRO A 94 35.80 7.80 2.30
N HIS A 95 36.78 6.92 2.07
CA HIS A 95 38.20 7.21 2.23
C HIS A 95 38.78 8.06 1.08
N ASP A 96 38.14 8.04 -0.09
CA ASP A 96 38.57 8.80 -1.26
C ASP A 96 37.92 10.20 -1.34
N LEU A 97 36.93 10.47 -0.48
CA LEU A 97 36.28 11.77 -0.37
C LEU A 97 37.21 12.78 0.32
N THR A 98 37.74 13.72 -0.46
CA THR A 98 38.58 14.79 0.10
C THR A 98 37.74 15.79 0.91
N PRO A 99 38.33 16.46 1.93
CA PRO A 99 37.61 17.48 2.72
C PRO A 99 37.04 18.63 1.87
N GLU A 100 37.70 18.97 0.76
CA GLU A 100 37.25 19.99 -0.19
C GLU A 100 35.97 19.57 -0.93
N MET A 101 35.85 18.28 -1.29
CA MET A 101 34.65 17.74 -1.93
C MET A 101 33.48 17.71 -0.95
N ILE A 102 33.72 17.29 0.29
CA ILE A 102 32.67 17.27 1.34
C ILE A 102 32.14 18.68 1.61
N ALA A 103 33.01 19.70 1.58
CA ALA A 103 32.59 21.09 1.75
C ALA A 103 31.62 21.60 0.66
N THR A 104 31.52 20.91 -0.49
CA THR A 104 30.56 21.24 -1.55
C THR A 104 29.18 20.63 -1.34
N PHE A 105 29.03 19.70 -0.38
CA PHE A 105 27.77 18.98 -0.18
C PHE A 105 26.68 19.90 0.37
N ASN A 106 25.45 19.66 -0.09
CA ASN A 106 24.30 20.42 0.36
C ASN A 106 23.71 19.83 1.64
N GLU A 107 24.38 20.08 2.77
CA GLU A 107 23.93 19.67 4.12
C GLU A 107 22.50 20.12 4.46
N SER A 108 22.02 21.21 3.84
CA SER A 108 20.67 21.71 4.08
C SER A 108 19.56 20.82 3.52
N ALA A 109 19.87 19.94 2.55
CA ALA A 109 18.91 19.06 1.89
C ALA A 109 18.19 18.14 2.89
N HIS A 110 18.91 17.61 3.89
CA HIS A 110 18.34 16.75 4.93
C HIS A 110 17.18 17.41 5.69
N HIS A 111 17.30 18.70 5.98
CA HIS A 111 16.32 19.44 6.77
C HIS A 111 15.03 19.72 6.01
N VAL A 112 15.06 19.68 4.67
CA VAL A 112 13.87 19.91 3.85
C VAL A 112 12.94 18.68 3.87
N GLY A 113 13.50 17.47 3.99
CA GLY A 113 12.75 16.21 3.92
C GLY A 113 11.60 16.11 4.93
N GLY A 114 11.79 16.62 6.16
CA GLY A 114 10.75 16.60 7.19
C GLY A 114 9.46 17.30 6.79
N LYS A 115 9.54 18.42 6.04
CA LYS A 115 8.36 19.15 5.55
C LYS A 115 7.57 18.30 4.55
N PHE A 116 8.26 17.65 3.62
CA PHE A 116 7.63 16.76 2.64
C PHE A 116 7.01 15.54 3.33
N VAL A 117 7.72 14.88 4.24
CA VAL A 117 7.19 13.74 5.00
C VAL A 117 5.89 14.10 5.72
N PHE A 118 5.85 15.27 6.37
CA PHE A 118 4.65 15.74 7.06
C PHE A 118 3.48 15.97 6.10
N MET A 119 3.71 16.62 4.95
CA MET A 119 2.65 16.85 3.95
C MET A 119 2.19 15.55 3.29
N MET A 120 3.11 14.63 2.99
CA MET A 120 2.78 13.31 2.47
C MET A 120 1.93 12.51 3.48
N MET A 121 2.20 12.64 4.78
CA MET A 121 1.39 12.03 5.84
C MET A 121 -0.04 12.60 5.86
N ILE A 122 -0.22 13.91 5.75
CA ILE A 122 -1.57 14.52 5.69
C ILE A 122 -2.29 14.10 4.40
N ALA A 123 -1.59 14.06 3.27
CA ALA A 123 -2.13 13.52 2.03
C ALA A 123 -2.58 12.05 2.20
N ALA A 124 -1.81 11.26 2.95
CA ALA A 124 -2.15 9.89 3.30
C ALA A 124 -3.38 9.77 4.19
N ILE A 125 -3.53 10.63 5.19
CA ILE A 125 -4.77 10.73 5.97
C ILE A 125 -5.97 11.00 5.06
N GLY A 126 -5.83 11.94 4.12
CA GLY A 126 -6.89 12.30 3.17
C GLY A 126 -7.33 11.12 2.29
N TYR A 127 -6.40 10.48 1.57
CA TYR A 127 -6.77 9.37 0.70
C TYR A 127 -7.23 8.13 1.49
N VAL A 128 -6.70 7.88 2.71
CA VAL A 128 -7.17 6.73 3.53
C VAL A 128 -8.58 6.98 4.03
N ALA A 129 -8.92 8.20 4.45
CA ALA A 129 -10.29 8.53 4.86
C ALA A 129 -11.28 8.32 3.69
N ALA A 130 -10.92 8.75 2.48
CA ALA A 130 -11.73 8.50 1.29
C ALA A 130 -11.81 7.01 0.94
N ASP A 131 -10.71 6.27 1.10
CA ASP A 131 -10.66 4.82 0.88
C ASP A 131 -11.60 4.06 1.81
N VAL A 132 -11.66 4.41 3.10
CA VAL A 132 -12.55 3.78 4.07
C VAL A 132 -14.02 4.01 3.72
N ALA A 133 -14.39 5.23 3.34
CA ALA A 133 -15.74 5.53 2.89
C ALA A 133 -16.10 4.74 1.62
N THR A 134 -15.13 4.54 0.72
CA THR A 134 -15.30 3.76 -0.51
C THR A 134 -15.44 2.26 -0.20
N ASP A 135 -14.59 1.73 0.69
CA ASP A 135 -14.64 0.33 1.13
C ASP A 135 -15.99 0.03 1.80
N ALA A 136 -16.51 0.93 2.64
CA ALA A 136 -17.80 0.77 3.30
C ALA A 136 -18.96 0.73 2.28
N MET A 137 -18.98 1.67 1.34
CA MET A 137 -19.99 1.68 0.27
C MET A 137 -19.88 0.45 -0.63
N MET A 138 -18.67 -0.01 -0.90
CA MET A 138 -18.44 -1.24 -1.65
C MET A 138 -19.05 -2.46 -0.94
N VAL A 139 -18.99 -2.53 0.39
CA VAL A 139 -19.68 -3.57 1.17
C VAL A 139 -21.19 -3.46 1.00
N GLU A 140 -21.77 -2.27 1.15
CA GLU A 140 -23.21 -2.04 0.96
C GLU A 140 -23.69 -2.48 -0.43
N VAL A 141 -22.91 -2.18 -1.47
CA VAL A 141 -23.21 -2.60 -2.86
C VAL A 141 -23.05 -4.11 -3.01
N ALA A 142 -21.98 -4.70 -2.47
CA ALA A 142 -21.72 -6.14 -2.56
C ALA A 142 -22.82 -6.96 -1.85
N GLN A 143 -23.35 -6.49 -0.72
CA GLN A 143 -24.44 -7.17 -0.01
C GLN A 143 -25.73 -7.27 -0.86
N ARG A 144 -25.96 -6.30 -1.76
CA ARG A 144 -27.10 -6.27 -2.68
C ARG A 144 -26.91 -7.16 -3.92
N GLU A 145 -25.71 -7.71 -4.15
CA GLU A 145 -25.44 -8.63 -5.25
C GLU A 145 -26.12 -10.00 -5.03
N PRO A 146 -26.54 -10.70 -6.11
CA PRO A 146 -27.02 -12.07 -6.01
C PRO A 146 -25.98 -12.98 -5.36
N GLU A 147 -26.39 -13.90 -4.48
CA GLU A 147 -25.48 -14.80 -3.74
C GLU A 147 -24.50 -15.56 -4.65
N ALA A 148 -24.92 -15.93 -5.87
CA ALA A 148 -24.09 -16.64 -6.83
C ALA A 148 -22.91 -15.81 -7.38
N THR A 149 -23.01 -14.48 -7.35
CA THR A 149 -22.01 -13.55 -7.89
C THR A 149 -21.51 -12.55 -6.84
N ARG A 150 -21.90 -12.73 -5.57
CA ARG A 150 -21.56 -11.81 -4.49
C ARG A 150 -20.05 -11.75 -4.30
N GLY A 151 -19.52 -10.52 -4.24
CA GLY A 151 -18.09 -10.25 -4.23
C GLY A 151 -17.57 -9.68 -5.55
N TYR A 152 -18.39 -9.64 -6.61
CA TYR A 152 -18.00 -9.17 -7.94
C TYR A 152 -17.54 -7.70 -7.91
N THR A 153 -18.31 -6.81 -7.29
CA THR A 153 -17.95 -5.40 -7.13
C THR A 153 -16.63 -5.25 -6.37
N GLN A 154 -16.42 -6.03 -5.30
CA GLN A 154 -15.19 -5.96 -4.52
C GLN A 154 -13.97 -6.40 -5.34
N THR A 155 -14.05 -7.56 -5.99
CA THR A 155 -12.97 -8.08 -6.81
C THR A 155 -12.63 -7.09 -7.92
N THR A 156 -13.64 -6.49 -8.56
CA THR A 156 -13.45 -5.49 -9.62
C THR A 156 -12.72 -4.25 -9.12
N ILE A 157 -13.15 -3.68 -7.99
CA ILE A 157 -12.49 -2.51 -7.38
C ILE A 157 -11.03 -2.80 -7.04
N TYR A 158 -10.73 -3.96 -6.42
CA TYR A 158 -9.36 -4.30 -6.06
C TYR A 158 -8.48 -4.69 -7.25
N MET A 159 -9.05 -5.25 -8.32
CA MET A 159 -8.32 -5.42 -9.58
C MET A 159 -7.91 -4.08 -10.18
N VAL A 160 -8.84 -3.13 -10.30
CA VAL A 160 -8.56 -1.77 -10.80
C VAL A 160 -7.52 -1.09 -9.91
N ARG A 161 -7.68 -1.18 -8.59
CA ARG A 161 -6.71 -0.65 -7.61
C ARG A 161 -5.32 -1.20 -7.85
N THR A 162 -5.20 -2.52 -8.01
CA THR A 162 -3.91 -3.21 -8.20
C THR A 162 -3.27 -2.80 -9.53
N ALA A 163 -4.04 -2.70 -10.62
CA ALA A 163 -3.55 -2.20 -11.90
C ALA A 163 -2.97 -0.78 -11.77
N PHE A 164 -3.66 0.12 -11.06
CA PHE A 164 -3.16 1.48 -10.81
C PHE A 164 -2.07 1.56 -9.73
N ILE A 165 -1.78 0.49 -8.99
CA ILE A 165 -0.55 0.40 -8.18
C ILE A 165 0.61 -0.02 -9.08
N MET A 166 0.39 -0.96 -10.00
CA MET A 166 1.39 -1.37 -10.98
C MET A 166 1.84 -0.21 -11.87
N VAL A 167 0.90 0.58 -12.41
CA VAL A 167 1.22 1.80 -13.17
C VAL A 167 1.97 2.80 -12.29
N SER A 168 1.71 2.83 -10.98
CA SER A 168 2.45 3.70 -10.06
C SER A 168 3.90 3.27 -9.93
N ASN A 169 4.14 1.97 -9.75
CA ASN A 169 5.49 1.43 -9.62
C ASN A 169 6.30 1.65 -10.90
N ILE A 170 5.66 1.55 -12.07
CA ILE A 170 6.27 1.90 -13.36
C ILE A 170 6.59 3.39 -13.38
N LEU A 171 5.62 4.25 -13.03
CA LEU A 171 5.83 5.70 -13.03
C LEU A 171 7.00 6.10 -12.11
N THR A 172 7.03 5.64 -10.86
CA THR A 172 8.13 5.95 -9.94
C THR A 172 9.44 5.32 -10.41
N GLY A 173 9.40 4.08 -10.89
CA GLY A 173 10.60 3.37 -11.36
C GLY A 173 11.25 3.98 -12.60
N PHE A 174 10.49 4.62 -13.49
CA PHE A 174 11.04 5.33 -14.65
C PHE A 174 11.33 6.80 -14.37
N ALA A 175 10.47 7.48 -13.61
CA ALA A 175 10.61 8.91 -13.35
C ALA A 175 11.69 9.24 -12.30
N PHE A 176 11.98 8.33 -11.37
CA PHE A 176 12.96 8.50 -10.30
C PHE A 176 14.17 7.57 -10.49
N ASN A 177 14.63 7.43 -11.73
CA ASN A 177 15.81 6.64 -12.09
C ASN A 177 16.92 7.48 -12.73
N GLY A 178 16.83 8.80 -12.60
CA GLY A 178 17.94 9.70 -12.94
C GLY A 178 19.08 9.57 -11.95
N LYS A 179 20.24 10.12 -12.30
CA LYS A 179 21.45 10.03 -11.50
C LYS A 179 21.31 10.62 -10.09
N GLU A 180 20.60 11.74 -9.97
CA GLU A 180 20.26 12.40 -8.70
C GLU A 180 19.42 11.53 -7.74
N TYR A 181 18.77 10.49 -8.27
CA TYR A 181 17.97 9.52 -7.51
C TYR A 181 18.69 8.16 -7.35
N GLY A 182 19.96 8.07 -7.74
CA GLY A 182 20.78 6.86 -7.67
C GLY A 182 20.60 5.90 -8.85
N GLY A 183 20.05 6.36 -9.97
CA GLY A 183 19.86 5.55 -11.18
C GLY A 183 20.77 5.94 -12.35
N ASP A 184 20.63 5.24 -13.47
CA ASP A 184 21.52 5.42 -14.64
C ASP A 184 20.93 6.30 -15.76
N PHE A 185 19.68 6.76 -15.61
CA PHE A 185 19.01 7.47 -16.69
C PHE A 185 19.47 8.93 -16.78
N ASN A 186 19.48 9.46 -18.01
CA ASN A 186 19.74 10.88 -18.26
C ASN A 186 18.51 11.77 -18.06
N PHE A 187 17.37 11.17 -17.67
CA PHE A 187 16.10 11.86 -17.45
C PHE A 187 15.51 11.43 -16.11
N SER A 188 14.97 12.41 -15.39
CA SER A 188 14.21 12.24 -14.17
C SER A 188 13.14 13.33 -14.06
N LEU A 189 12.08 13.05 -13.31
CA LEU A 189 11.14 14.07 -12.87
C LEU A 189 11.51 14.51 -11.46
N SER A 190 11.42 15.82 -11.22
CA SER A 190 11.52 16.34 -9.84
C SER A 190 10.32 15.90 -9.00
N PHE A 191 10.51 15.86 -7.68
CA PHE A 191 9.43 15.54 -6.75
C PHE A 191 8.17 16.42 -6.91
N PRO A 192 8.27 17.76 -7.00
CA PRO A 192 7.11 18.62 -7.23
C PRO A 192 6.40 18.34 -8.56
N GLN A 193 7.13 18.01 -9.62
CA GLN A 193 6.54 17.62 -10.92
C GLN A 193 5.74 16.31 -10.81
N LEU A 194 6.23 15.32 -10.07
CA LEU A 194 5.47 14.10 -9.82
C LEU A 194 4.19 14.39 -9.00
N MET A 195 4.28 15.26 -7.98
CA MET A 195 3.10 15.68 -7.21
C MET A 195 2.08 16.41 -8.09
N LEU A 196 2.52 17.18 -9.08
CA LEU A 196 1.64 17.82 -10.06
C LEU A 196 0.89 16.77 -10.87
N VAL A 197 1.59 15.75 -11.39
CA VAL A 197 0.97 14.62 -12.10
C VAL A 197 -0.09 13.96 -11.23
N LEU A 198 0.22 13.64 -9.97
CA LEU A 198 -0.75 13.05 -9.04
C LEU A 198 -1.95 13.97 -8.75
N SER A 199 -1.74 15.27 -8.62
CA SER A 199 -2.81 16.24 -8.40
C SER A 199 -3.78 16.30 -9.58
N ILE A 200 -3.27 16.21 -10.82
CA ILE A 200 -4.07 16.19 -12.04
C ILE A 200 -4.95 14.94 -12.08
N TYR A 201 -4.43 13.78 -11.67
CA TYR A 201 -5.24 12.55 -11.56
C TYR A 201 -6.22 12.59 -10.38
N CYS A 202 -5.87 13.25 -9.28
CA CYS A 202 -6.71 13.35 -8.10
C CYS A 202 -7.90 14.31 -8.29
N PHE A 203 -7.71 15.39 -9.05
CA PHE A 203 -8.72 16.44 -9.20
C PHE A 203 -10.07 15.92 -9.76
N PRO A 204 -10.14 15.13 -10.85
CA PRO A 204 -11.39 14.58 -11.37
C PRO A 204 -12.11 13.64 -10.40
N VAL A 205 -11.39 13.01 -9.47
CA VAL A 205 -11.99 12.07 -8.52
C VAL A 205 -12.98 12.79 -7.60
N ILE A 206 -12.73 14.03 -7.24
CA ILE A 206 -13.59 14.84 -6.36
C ILE A 206 -15.01 15.01 -6.95
N PRO A 207 -15.20 15.60 -8.16
CA PRO A 207 -16.53 15.68 -8.76
C PRO A 207 -17.09 14.31 -9.15
N ILE A 208 -16.25 13.34 -9.54
CA ILE A 208 -16.73 11.98 -9.83
C ILE A 208 -17.38 11.37 -8.58
N SER A 209 -16.73 11.47 -7.42
CA SER A 209 -17.27 11.00 -6.15
C SER A 209 -18.57 11.69 -5.77
N TRP A 210 -18.79 12.96 -6.14
CA TRP A 210 -20.04 13.64 -5.80
C TRP A 210 -21.19 13.33 -6.78
N TYR A 211 -20.92 13.30 -8.08
CA TYR A 211 -21.97 13.21 -9.10
C TYR A 211 -22.30 11.78 -9.54
N PHE A 212 -21.32 10.87 -9.55
CA PHE A 212 -21.54 9.50 -10.04
C PHE A 212 -21.86 8.51 -8.93
N ILE A 213 -21.55 8.84 -7.68
CA ILE A 213 -21.89 7.99 -6.54
C ILE A 213 -23.27 8.36 -6.04
N GLN A 214 -24.20 7.42 -6.21
CA GLN A 214 -25.54 7.51 -5.69
C GLN A 214 -25.59 6.87 -4.31
N GLU A 215 -26.09 7.62 -3.35
CA GLU A 215 -26.23 7.20 -1.96
C GLU A 215 -27.64 7.57 -1.47
N ASP A 216 -28.27 6.65 -0.76
CA ASP A 216 -29.57 6.86 -0.14
C ASP A 216 -29.42 7.74 1.11
N VAL A 217 -30.43 8.58 1.40
CA VAL A 217 -30.40 9.45 2.59
C VAL A 217 -30.53 8.59 3.84
N HIS A 218 -29.64 8.80 4.81
CA HIS A 218 -29.61 8.03 6.05
C HIS A 218 -29.78 8.93 7.28
N PRO A 219 -30.63 8.56 8.25
CA PRO A 219 -30.71 9.28 9.52
C PRO A 219 -29.41 9.10 10.32
N GLY A 220 -29.07 10.11 11.12
CA GLY A 220 -27.94 10.01 12.05
C GLY A 220 -28.20 8.96 13.13
N ILE A 221 -27.12 8.32 13.58
CA ILE A 221 -27.19 7.25 14.58
C ILE A 221 -26.66 7.77 15.93
N ILE A 222 -27.26 7.33 17.02
CA ILE A 222 -26.77 7.63 18.37
C ILE A 222 -25.50 6.81 18.61
N PHE A 223 -24.36 7.50 18.72
CA PHE A 223 -23.03 6.87 18.80
C PHE A 223 -22.89 5.83 19.93
N ARG A 224 -23.55 6.04 21.07
CA ARG A 224 -23.51 5.09 22.19
C ARG A 224 -24.17 3.75 21.84
N ASP A 225 -25.31 3.81 21.19
CA ASP A 225 -26.08 2.61 20.84
C ASP A 225 -25.37 1.85 19.72
N TYR A 226 -24.80 2.58 18.76
CA TYR A 226 -23.89 2.04 17.74
C TYR A 226 -22.68 1.31 18.35
N LEU A 227 -21.99 1.91 19.34
CA LEU A 227 -20.86 1.25 20.00
C LEU A 227 -21.27 -0.03 20.74
N ALA A 228 -22.45 -0.05 21.35
CA ALA A 228 -22.98 -1.24 22.01
C ALA A 228 -23.26 -2.36 21.00
N GLU A 229 -23.83 -2.03 19.84
CA GLU A 229 -24.09 -2.97 18.75
C GLU A 229 -22.79 -3.51 18.14
N LEU A 230 -21.83 -2.62 17.85
CA LEU A 230 -20.52 -3.00 17.34
C LEU A 230 -19.79 -3.92 18.33
N TRP A 231 -19.87 -3.63 19.64
CA TRP A 231 -19.29 -4.48 20.67
C TRP A 231 -19.95 -5.87 20.70
N HIS A 232 -21.28 -5.93 20.63
CA HIS A 232 -22.00 -7.20 20.54
C HIS A 232 -21.59 -7.99 19.28
N LEU A 233 -21.45 -7.32 18.13
CA LEU A 233 -20.98 -7.95 16.90
C LEU A 233 -19.59 -8.55 17.04
N VAL A 234 -18.64 -7.85 17.69
CA VAL A 234 -17.29 -8.37 17.96
C VAL A 234 -17.33 -9.61 18.84
N GLN A 235 -18.27 -9.70 19.78
CA GLN A 235 -18.45 -10.88 20.63
C GLN A 235 -19.01 -12.10 19.89
N MET A 236 -19.55 -11.93 18.68
CA MET A 236 -20.08 -13.04 17.90
C MET A 236 -18.95 -13.99 17.45
N ARG A 237 -19.21 -15.30 17.54
CA ARG A 237 -18.26 -16.36 17.17
C ARG A 237 -17.60 -16.17 15.80
N PRO A 238 -18.33 -15.86 14.73
CA PRO A 238 -17.72 -15.65 13.43
C PRO A 238 -16.75 -14.45 13.40
N MET A 239 -17.06 -13.38 14.14
CA MET A 239 -16.30 -12.13 14.12
C MET A 239 -14.96 -12.25 14.85
N TYR A 240 -14.95 -12.63 16.13
CA TYR A 240 -13.69 -12.72 16.87
C TYR A 240 -12.76 -13.81 16.31
N GLN A 241 -13.29 -14.89 15.73
CA GLN A 241 -12.46 -15.92 15.10
C GLN A 241 -11.71 -15.37 13.89
N VAL A 242 -12.36 -14.55 13.07
CA VAL A 242 -11.74 -13.92 11.89
C VAL A 242 -10.73 -12.86 12.32
N ILE A 243 -11.08 -12.03 13.32
CA ILE A 243 -10.15 -11.03 13.88
C ILE A 243 -8.91 -11.73 14.46
N ALA A 244 -9.09 -12.76 15.28
CA ALA A 244 -7.99 -13.50 15.90
C ALA A 244 -7.12 -14.19 14.84
N TYR A 245 -7.74 -14.83 13.84
CA TYR A 245 -7.01 -15.43 12.72
C TYR A 245 -6.20 -14.38 11.96
N LYS A 246 -6.78 -13.24 11.59
CA LYS A 246 -6.07 -12.19 10.85
C LYS A 246 -4.95 -11.54 11.65
N PHE A 247 -5.16 -11.33 12.95
CA PHE A 247 -4.11 -10.83 13.84
C PHE A 247 -2.94 -11.81 13.96
N LEU A 248 -3.22 -13.08 14.23
CA LEU A 248 -2.19 -14.10 14.39
C LEU A 248 -1.48 -14.42 13.07
N ALA A 249 -2.24 -14.61 11.98
CA ALA A 249 -1.68 -14.81 10.65
C ALA A 249 -0.78 -13.63 10.25
N GLY A 250 -1.23 -12.39 10.48
CA GLY A 250 -0.42 -11.21 10.23
C GLY A 250 0.86 -11.16 11.06
N ILE A 251 0.88 -11.65 12.30
CA ILE A 251 2.14 -11.76 13.08
C ILE A 251 3.09 -12.77 12.43
N PHE A 252 2.58 -13.95 12.06
CA PHE A 252 3.42 -15.03 11.52
C PHE A 252 3.91 -14.75 10.09
N GLU A 253 3.08 -14.14 9.25
CA GLU A 253 3.43 -13.75 7.87
C GLU A 253 4.50 -12.64 7.84
N ASN A 254 4.63 -11.84 8.90
CA ASN A 254 5.57 -10.72 8.97
C ASN A 254 6.92 -11.05 9.64
N PHE A 255 7.20 -12.32 9.96
CA PHE A 255 8.53 -12.73 10.41
C PHE A 255 9.50 -12.72 9.23
N SER A 256 10.25 -11.62 9.07
CA SER A 256 11.32 -11.52 8.07
C SER A 256 12.67 -11.92 8.65
N VAL A 257 13.51 -12.57 7.84
CA VAL A 257 14.90 -12.88 8.19
C VAL A 257 15.81 -11.72 7.79
N THR A 258 16.68 -11.26 8.68
CA THR A 258 17.55 -10.08 8.46
C THR A 258 18.59 -10.26 7.36
N CYS A 259 18.88 -11.50 6.95
CA CYS A 259 19.84 -11.78 5.89
C CYS A 259 19.22 -11.86 4.49
N PHE A 260 17.90 -11.65 4.35
CA PHE A 260 17.23 -11.71 3.05
C PHE A 260 17.84 -10.74 2.03
N ASP A 261 17.96 -9.46 2.38
CA ASP A 261 18.49 -8.42 1.47
C ASP A 261 19.97 -8.66 1.12
N PRO A 262 20.87 -8.98 2.08
CA PRO A 262 22.24 -9.40 1.77
C PRO A 262 22.33 -10.66 0.90
N MET A 263 21.47 -11.67 1.10
CA MET A 263 21.45 -12.88 0.26
C MET A 263 21.03 -12.54 -1.17
N GLN A 264 20.02 -11.68 -1.33
CA GLN A 264 19.57 -11.19 -2.63
C GLN A 264 20.69 -10.45 -3.38
N ALA A 265 21.39 -9.53 -2.70
CA ALA A 265 22.44 -8.71 -3.30
C ALA A 265 23.75 -9.48 -3.54
N TYR A 266 24.26 -10.20 -2.54
CA TYR A 266 25.59 -10.81 -2.61
C TYR A 266 25.58 -12.25 -3.17
N TRP A 267 24.57 -13.07 -2.82
CA TRP A 267 24.54 -14.47 -3.24
C TRP A 267 23.81 -14.64 -4.56
N ALA A 268 22.55 -14.17 -4.64
CA ALA A 268 21.75 -14.27 -5.84
C ALA A 268 22.12 -13.23 -6.91
N LYS A 269 22.88 -12.19 -6.55
CA LYS A 269 23.36 -11.11 -7.43
C LYS A 269 22.22 -10.47 -8.23
N VAL A 270 21.09 -10.28 -7.56
CA VAL A 270 19.91 -9.68 -8.19
C VAL A 270 20.20 -8.21 -8.52
N THR A 271 19.91 -7.82 -9.76
CA THR A 271 19.96 -6.41 -10.15
C THR A 271 18.65 -5.70 -9.76
N PRO A 272 18.70 -4.41 -9.39
CA PRO A 272 17.50 -3.63 -9.07
C PRO A 272 16.46 -3.65 -10.18
N LEU A 273 16.90 -3.61 -11.45
CA LEU A 273 16.01 -3.70 -12.61
C LEU A 273 15.21 -5.01 -12.62
N ASN A 274 15.89 -6.14 -12.40
CA ASN A 274 15.24 -7.46 -12.42
C ASN A 274 14.31 -7.66 -11.22
N GLU A 275 14.69 -7.14 -10.04
CA GLU A 275 13.81 -7.09 -8.87
C GLU A 275 12.50 -6.35 -9.20
N LYS A 276 12.58 -5.12 -9.73
CA LYS A 276 11.39 -4.33 -10.09
C LYS A 276 10.55 -5.00 -11.18
N MET A 277 11.17 -5.59 -12.19
CA MET A 277 10.45 -6.37 -13.21
C MET A 277 9.68 -7.53 -12.58
N MET A 278 10.30 -8.28 -11.67
CA MET A 278 9.63 -9.40 -10.99
C MET A 278 8.54 -8.93 -10.03
N THR A 279 8.68 -7.79 -9.34
CA THR A 279 7.59 -7.18 -8.57
C THR A 279 6.38 -6.83 -9.45
N ILE A 280 6.60 -6.33 -10.67
CA ILE A 280 5.52 -6.06 -11.64
C ILE A 280 4.82 -7.37 -12.02
N VAL A 281 5.59 -8.43 -12.32
CA VAL A 281 5.04 -9.75 -12.61
C VAL A 281 4.24 -10.30 -11.42
N GLY A 282 4.77 -10.19 -10.20
CA GLY A 282 4.08 -10.60 -8.97
C GLY A 282 2.75 -9.85 -8.76
N ASN A 283 2.70 -8.54 -8.99
CA ASN A 283 1.44 -7.78 -8.96
C ASN A 283 0.44 -8.27 -10.02
N GLY A 284 0.93 -8.65 -11.20
CA GLY A 284 0.13 -9.30 -12.25
C GLY A 284 -0.45 -10.64 -11.79
N VAL A 285 0.38 -11.51 -11.19
CA VAL A 285 -0.07 -12.78 -10.60
C VAL A 285 -1.12 -12.54 -9.54
N PHE A 286 -0.89 -11.60 -8.61
CA PHE A 286 -1.86 -11.23 -7.59
C PHE A 286 -3.22 -10.81 -8.21
N ALA A 287 -3.20 -9.91 -9.20
CA ALA A 287 -4.43 -9.47 -9.87
C ALA A 287 -5.16 -10.61 -10.60
N ILE A 288 -4.40 -11.50 -11.27
CA ILE A 288 -4.93 -12.70 -11.93
C ILE A 288 -5.56 -13.63 -10.89
N THR A 289 -4.92 -13.83 -9.75
CA THR A 289 -5.46 -14.62 -8.64
C THR A 289 -6.77 -14.03 -8.14
N LEU A 290 -6.84 -12.72 -7.90
CA LEU A 290 -8.09 -12.06 -7.50
C LEU A 290 -9.22 -12.38 -8.49
N TYR A 291 -8.95 -12.22 -9.80
CA TYR A 291 -9.93 -12.48 -10.85
C TYR A 291 -10.42 -13.93 -10.86
N PHE A 292 -9.50 -14.91 -10.87
CA PHE A 292 -9.87 -16.32 -10.94
C PHE A 292 -10.57 -16.80 -9.66
N THR A 293 -10.11 -16.37 -8.48
CA THR A 293 -10.75 -16.71 -7.22
C THR A 293 -12.14 -16.08 -7.10
N GLY A 294 -12.31 -14.81 -7.52
CA GLY A 294 -13.62 -14.15 -7.53
C GLY A 294 -14.60 -14.75 -8.55
N LYS A 295 -14.11 -15.22 -9.72
CA LYS A 295 -14.96 -15.75 -10.78
C LYS A 295 -15.31 -17.24 -10.61
N TYR A 296 -14.35 -18.05 -10.19
CA TYR A 296 -14.49 -19.52 -10.14
C TYR A 296 -14.33 -20.11 -8.74
N GLY A 297 -13.69 -19.38 -7.82
CA GLY A 297 -13.35 -19.86 -6.48
C GLY A 297 -14.44 -19.68 -5.42
N LEU A 298 -15.56 -19.04 -5.73
CA LEU A 298 -16.64 -18.74 -4.77
C LEU A 298 -17.20 -19.99 -4.08
N GLN A 299 -17.29 -21.11 -4.80
CA GLN A 299 -17.83 -22.38 -4.29
C GLN A 299 -16.75 -23.29 -3.70
N TRP A 300 -15.49 -22.86 -3.69
CA TRP A 300 -14.40 -23.67 -3.18
C TRP A 300 -14.32 -23.57 -1.67
N ASN A 301 -13.80 -24.63 -1.03
CA ASN A 301 -13.50 -24.55 0.39
C ASN A 301 -12.26 -23.66 0.59
N TRP A 302 -12.52 -22.41 1.00
CA TRP A 302 -11.49 -21.39 1.20
C TRP A 302 -10.37 -21.83 2.15
N ARG A 303 -10.68 -22.64 3.17
CA ARG A 303 -9.68 -23.15 4.13
C ARG A 303 -8.67 -24.07 3.43
N LYS A 304 -9.19 -24.99 2.60
CA LYS A 304 -8.34 -25.92 1.84
C LYS A 304 -7.54 -25.17 0.79
N MET A 305 -8.18 -24.28 0.04
CA MET A 305 -7.51 -23.47 -0.99
C MET A 305 -6.35 -22.66 -0.38
N HIS A 306 -6.60 -21.97 0.73
CA HIS A 306 -5.59 -21.15 1.38
C HIS A 306 -4.46 -21.98 2.02
N ALA A 307 -4.80 -23.07 2.73
CA ALA A 307 -3.79 -23.94 3.34
C ALA A 307 -2.90 -24.61 2.29
N VAL A 308 -3.47 -25.12 1.19
CA VAL A 308 -2.69 -25.74 0.10
C VAL A 308 -1.75 -24.73 -0.53
N THR A 309 -2.24 -23.53 -0.86
CA THR A 309 -1.40 -22.51 -1.52
C THR A 309 -0.28 -22.00 -0.63
N ILE A 310 -0.53 -21.74 0.67
CA ILE A 310 0.54 -21.38 1.61
C ILE A 310 1.57 -22.50 1.72
N VAL A 311 1.14 -23.74 1.98
CA VAL A 311 2.09 -24.86 2.17
C VAL A 311 2.92 -25.08 0.92
N SER A 312 2.32 -25.01 -0.27
CA SER A 312 3.04 -25.15 -1.54
C SER A 312 4.12 -24.07 -1.73
N VAL A 313 3.80 -22.81 -1.42
CA VAL A 313 4.75 -21.71 -1.57
C VAL A 313 5.85 -21.76 -0.51
N VAL A 314 5.52 -22.05 0.75
CA VAL A 314 6.51 -22.19 1.83
C VAL A 314 7.49 -23.33 1.54
N VAL A 315 7.02 -24.46 1.00
CA VAL A 315 7.89 -25.56 0.57
C VAL A 315 8.82 -25.09 -0.56
N MET A 316 8.31 -24.32 -1.51
CA MET A 316 9.12 -23.79 -2.60
C MET A 316 10.17 -22.77 -2.10
N GLU A 317 9.78 -21.83 -1.25
CA GLU A 317 10.68 -20.87 -0.59
C GLU A 317 11.77 -21.58 0.20
N PHE A 318 11.41 -22.59 0.98
CA PHE A 318 12.37 -23.42 1.71
C PHE A 318 13.38 -24.04 0.77
N ILE A 319 12.95 -24.68 -0.32
CA ILE A 319 13.85 -25.31 -1.29
C ILE A 319 14.79 -24.28 -1.90
N VAL A 320 14.28 -23.15 -2.40
CA VAL A 320 15.09 -22.11 -3.05
C VAL A 320 16.09 -21.51 -2.07
N THR A 321 15.66 -21.18 -0.85
CA THR A 321 16.51 -20.60 0.18
C THR A 321 17.63 -21.54 0.59
N MET A 322 17.31 -22.82 0.80
CA MET A 322 18.28 -23.86 1.13
C MET A 322 19.31 -24.04 0.00
N LEU A 323 18.87 -24.18 -1.26
CA LEU A 323 19.76 -24.33 -2.41
C LEU A 323 20.68 -23.12 -2.62
N THR A 324 20.18 -21.90 -2.36
CA THR A 324 20.97 -20.66 -2.44
C THR A 324 22.00 -20.59 -1.31
N THR A 325 21.62 -21.06 -0.12
CA THR A 325 22.47 -21.07 1.07
C THR A 325 23.67 -22.01 0.92
N TRP A 326 23.43 -23.24 0.43
CA TRP A 326 24.50 -24.23 0.19
C TRP A 326 25.24 -24.09 -1.14
N ASP A 327 25.06 -22.96 -1.85
CA ASP A 327 25.75 -22.66 -3.12
C ASP A 327 25.48 -23.69 -4.24
N ILE A 328 24.32 -24.36 -4.21
CA ILE A 328 23.92 -25.32 -5.24
C ILE A 328 23.32 -24.57 -6.44
N ALA A 329 22.47 -23.58 -6.19
CA ALA A 329 21.83 -22.76 -7.23
C ALA A 329 21.71 -21.30 -6.79
N ARG A 330 22.58 -20.43 -7.32
CA ARG A 330 22.58 -18.97 -7.08
C ARG A 330 22.29 -18.22 -8.38
N ASN A 331 21.02 -18.08 -8.69
CA ASN A 331 20.55 -17.37 -9.89
C ASN A 331 19.46 -16.38 -9.50
N GLN A 332 19.58 -15.14 -9.98
CA GLN A 332 18.62 -14.06 -9.74
C GLN A 332 17.16 -14.43 -10.05
N TRP A 333 16.90 -15.13 -11.16
CA TRP A 333 15.54 -15.51 -11.57
C TRP A 333 14.98 -16.64 -10.72
N PHE A 334 15.87 -17.51 -10.24
CA PHE A 334 15.50 -18.60 -9.33
C PHE A 334 15.10 -18.05 -7.95
N TRP A 335 15.86 -17.07 -7.44
CA TRP A 335 15.56 -16.36 -6.20
C TRP A 335 14.27 -15.54 -6.32
N LEU A 336 14.17 -14.70 -7.36
CA LEU A 336 13.03 -13.79 -7.55
C LEU A 336 11.73 -14.50 -7.94
N GLY A 337 11.79 -15.76 -8.39
CA GLY A 337 10.59 -16.56 -8.68
C GLY A 337 9.74 -16.82 -7.43
N VAL A 338 10.36 -16.87 -6.24
CA VAL A 338 9.65 -17.14 -4.98
C VAL A 338 8.70 -16.01 -4.60
N PRO A 339 9.13 -14.73 -4.51
CA PRO A 339 8.22 -13.60 -4.29
C PRO A 339 7.06 -13.51 -5.29
N VAL A 340 7.29 -13.90 -6.56
CA VAL A 340 6.23 -13.93 -7.57
C VAL A 340 5.20 -15.01 -7.27
N ALA A 341 5.63 -16.19 -6.81
CA ALA A 341 4.70 -17.25 -6.44
C ALA A 341 3.94 -16.93 -5.14
N GLU A 342 4.57 -16.24 -4.18
CA GLU A 342 3.92 -15.74 -2.95
C GLU A 342 2.74 -14.80 -3.23
N ALA A 343 2.74 -14.11 -4.37
CA ALA A 343 1.60 -13.29 -4.79
C ALA A 343 0.28 -14.11 -4.89
N LEU A 344 0.36 -15.42 -5.15
CA LEU A 344 -0.80 -16.31 -5.23
C LEU A 344 -1.50 -16.54 -3.88
N PRO A 345 -0.84 -17.10 -2.84
CA PRO A 345 -1.47 -17.25 -1.53
C PRO A 345 -1.86 -15.89 -0.93
N ASN A 346 -1.09 -14.82 -1.18
CA ASN A 346 -1.43 -13.46 -0.75
C ASN A 346 -2.73 -12.96 -1.40
N GLY A 347 -2.90 -13.17 -2.71
CA GLY A 347 -4.14 -12.84 -3.42
C GLY A 347 -5.33 -13.60 -2.87
N ILE A 348 -5.18 -14.90 -2.61
CA ILE A 348 -6.22 -15.72 -2.01
C ILE A 348 -6.57 -15.25 -0.59
N ALA A 349 -5.57 -14.99 0.26
CA ALA A 349 -5.74 -14.52 1.63
C ALA A 349 -6.50 -13.19 1.68
N PHE A 350 -6.20 -12.32 0.73
CA PHE A 350 -6.83 -11.02 0.57
C PHE A 350 -8.31 -11.16 0.17
N VAL A 351 -8.63 -11.94 -0.88
CA VAL A 351 -10.02 -12.17 -1.32
C VAL A 351 -10.86 -12.75 -0.19
N ILE A 352 -10.36 -13.80 0.48
CA ILE A 352 -11.07 -14.46 1.57
C ILE A 352 -11.37 -13.45 2.68
N ALA A 353 -10.40 -12.59 3.02
CA ALA A 353 -10.63 -11.55 4.01
C ALA A 353 -11.80 -10.65 3.58
N THR A 354 -11.72 -10.10 2.37
CA THR A 354 -12.69 -9.13 1.88
C THR A 354 -14.10 -9.70 1.73
N PHE A 355 -14.23 -10.97 1.35
CA PHE A 355 -15.53 -11.63 1.18
C PHE A 355 -16.17 -11.93 2.53
N VAL A 356 -15.37 -12.43 3.48
CA VAL A 356 -15.85 -12.66 4.85
C VAL A 356 -16.31 -11.35 5.48
N MET A 357 -15.70 -10.21 5.15
CA MET A 357 -16.15 -8.90 5.64
C MET A 357 -17.53 -8.49 5.17
N VAL A 358 -17.90 -8.80 3.92
CA VAL A 358 -19.25 -8.49 3.40
C VAL A 358 -20.32 -9.25 4.15
N GLU A 359 -20.03 -10.51 4.48
CA GLU A 359 -20.97 -11.39 5.17
C GLU A 359 -21.07 -11.10 6.68
N LEU A 360 -20.02 -10.54 7.28
CA LEU A 360 -19.99 -10.23 8.70
C LEU A 360 -20.44 -8.80 9.04
N ALA A 361 -20.36 -7.88 8.08
CA ALA A 361 -20.87 -6.53 8.27
C ALA A 361 -22.40 -6.54 8.37
N GLY A 362 -22.92 -5.90 9.41
CA GLY A 362 -24.35 -5.60 9.53
C GLY A 362 -24.69 -4.28 8.83
N GLU A 363 -25.98 -4.06 8.60
CA GLU A 363 -26.46 -2.79 8.08
C GLU A 363 -26.07 -1.63 9.02
N GLY A 364 -25.39 -0.63 8.48
CA GLY A 364 -24.98 0.58 9.21
C GLY A 364 -23.67 0.49 9.99
N ASN A 365 -22.98 -0.65 10.01
CA ASN A 365 -21.64 -0.77 10.61
C ASN A 365 -20.56 -1.23 9.62
N GLU A 366 -20.84 -1.12 8.32
CA GLU A 366 -19.99 -1.61 7.23
C GLU A 366 -18.60 -0.98 7.28
N GLY A 367 -18.51 0.32 7.60
CA GLY A 367 -17.25 1.05 7.64
C GLY A 367 -16.35 0.61 8.79
N ALA A 368 -16.88 0.51 10.01
CA ALA A 368 -16.09 0.08 11.16
C ALA A 368 -15.70 -1.39 11.08
N VAL A 369 -16.61 -2.26 10.65
CA VAL A 369 -16.34 -3.70 10.49
C VAL A 369 -15.26 -3.91 9.44
N TYR A 370 -15.40 -3.31 8.27
CA TYR A 370 -14.37 -3.35 7.22
C TYR A 370 -13.05 -2.76 7.73
N GLY A 371 -13.09 -1.62 8.43
CA GLY A 371 -11.91 -1.03 9.06
C GLY A 371 -11.23 -1.99 10.04
N MET A 372 -11.97 -2.72 10.87
CA MET A 372 -11.44 -3.53 11.97
C MET A 372 -10.63 -4.73 11.48
N VAL A 373 -11.16 -5.43 10.49
CA VAL A 373 -10.48 -6.58 9.89
C VAL A 373 -9.57 -6.16 8.74
N GLY A 374 -9.81 -5.00 8.13
CA GLY A 374 -9.03 -4.37 7.08
C GLY A 374 -7.72 -3.70 7.55
N SER A 375 -7.68 -3.18 8.78
CA SER A 375 -6.51 -2.46 9.32
C SER A 375 -5.23 -3.31 9.40
N PRO A 376 -5.28 -4.60 9.81
CA PRO A 376 -4.11 -5.46 9.84
C PRO A 376 -3.57 -5.82 8.43
N LEU A 377 -4.40 -5.73 7.38
CA LEU A 377 -4.10 -6.28 6.05
C LEU A 377 -3.15 -5.43 5.19
N ARG A 378 -2.80 -4.21 5.61
CA ARG A 378 -2.08 -3.28 4.74
C ARG A 378 -0.82 -2.63 5.31
N ARG A 379 -0.37 -3.05 6.48
CA ARG A 379 0.86 -2.49 7.06
C ARG A 379 2.11 -2.78 6.20
N ASP A 380 2.08 -3.75 5.29
CA ASP A 380 3.35 -4.35 4.83
C ASP A 380 3.52 -4.51 3.30
N GLN A 381 2.77 -3.80 2.45
CA GLN A 381 3.08 -3.76 0.99
C GLN A 381 4.33 -2.93 0.61
N HIS A 382 5.01 -2.29 1.57
CA HIS A 382 6.11 -1.34 1.29
C HIS A 382 7.42 -1.59 2.06
N ARG A 383 7.63 -2.78 2.65
CA ARG A 383 8.93 -3.11 3.26
C ARG A 383 9.90 -3.72 2.24
N HIS A 384 10.34 -2.91 1.27
CA HIS A 384 11.61 -3.13 0.57
C HIS A 384 12.41 -1.84 0.67
N CYS A 385 13.03 -1.64 1.83
CA CYS A 385 14.08 -0.66 2.09
C CYS A 385 14.70 -1.04 3.44
N ARG A 386 15.61 -2.01 3.44
CA ARG A 386 16.67 -2.13 4.43
C ARG A 386 17.96 -2.47 3.74
#